data_AF-A0A2D9DEC8-F1
#
_entry.id   AF-A0A2D9DEC8-F1
#
_cell.length_a   1.000
_cell.length_b   1.000
_cell.length_c   1.000
_cell.angle_alpha   90.00
_cell.angle_beta   90.00
_cell.angle_gamma   90.00
#
_symmetry.space_group_name_H-M   'P 1'
#
loop_
_entity.id
_entity.type
_entity.pdbx_description
1 polymer ?
#
loop_
_entity_poly.entity_id
_entity_poly.type
_entity_poly.pdbx_seq_one_letter_code
_entity_poly.pdbx_strand_id
1 'polypeptide(L)'
;MESTKLKRPKHKGSPKLFENPMLEKLTHTHISVPLIIFFVTSVALIYYGIFEKGFRTPEILAWFAGGLLFFTLIEYLAHRYLYHIPATTPRRQKISYTMHGVHHDYPKDKSRLAMPPVLSLIVASVLFIIYRAILGDYVFGFLAGFLVGYAGYLAVHYSVHAFKVPNNFLKILWHHHSIHHYREPDRAFGVSSPFWDHIFRTMPRQTPASDRTAVGKSIDDENMGKAHAH
;
A
#
# COMPACT_ATOMS: atom_id res chain seq x y z
N MET A 1 10.95 -16.09 -23.94
CA MET A 1 10.59 -14.95 -23.05
C MET A 1 11.88 -14.46 -22.44
N GLU A 2 12.38 -13.33 -22.91
CA GLU A 2 13.58 -12.69 -22.40
C GLU A 2 13.37 -12.35 -20.92
N SER A 3 14.24 -12.87 -20.04
CA SER A 3 14.14 -12.60 -18.61
C SER A 3 14.39 -11.11 -18.39
N THR A 4 13.33 -10.33 -18.18
CA THR A 4 13.46 -8.96 -17.71
C THR A 4 14.22 -9.05 -16.39
N LYS A 5 15.51 -8.70 -16.38
CA LYS A 5 16.32 -8.69 -15.14
C LYS A 5 15.57 -7.83 -14.13
N LEU A 6 15.07 -8.46 -13.07
CA LEU A 6 14.43 -7.75 -11.97
C LEU A 6 15.44 -6.75 -11.39
N LYS A 7 15.14 -5.46 -11.55
CA LYS A 7 15.97 -4.39 -11.01
C LYS A 7 15.88 -4.46 -9.49
N ARG A 8 17.01 -4.70 -8.82
CA ARG A 8 17.06 -4.75 -7.35
C ARG A 8 16.71 -3.36 -6.76
N PRO A 9 15.87 -3.30 -5.71
CA PRO A 9 15.59 -2.04 -5.01
C PRO A 9 16.84 -1.41 -4.38
N LYS A 10 16.84 -0.09 -4.26
CA LYS A 10 17.86 0.71 -3.58
C LYS A 10 17.41 1.03 -2.16
N HIS A 11 18.25 0.77 -1.17
CA HIS A 11 17.93 1.03 0.24
C HIS A 11 18.31 2.44 0.73
N LYS A 12 18.90 3.27 -0.12
CA LYS A 12 19.30 4.65 0.20
C LYS A 12 18.87 5.61 -0.91
N GLY A 13 18.53 6.83 -0.52
CA GLY A 13 18.19 7.93 -1.42
C GLY A 13 16.69 8.20 -1.56
N SER A 14 16.39 9.35 -2.15
CA SER A 14 15.06 9.79 -2.57
C SER A 14 15.22 10.55 -3.89
N PRO A 15 14.80 9.99 -5.04
CA PRO A 15 15.03 10.62 -6.34
C PRO A 15 14.16 11.87 -6.49
N LYS A 16 14.61 12.88 -7.25
CA LYS A 16 13.74 14.03 -7.55
C LYS A 16 12.65 13.62 -8.55
N LEU A 17 11.37 13.82 -8.24
CA LEU A 17 10.25 13.43 -9.13
C LEU A 17 9.74 14.60 -9.98
N PHE A 18 9.76 15.81 -9.42
CA PHE A 18 9.28 17.02 -10.08
C PHE A 18 10.34 18.11 -10.02
N GLU A 19 10.51 18.83 -11.13
CA GLU A 19 11.37 20.01 -11.16
C GLU A 19 10.83 21.14 -10.28
N ASN A 20 9.50 21.28 -10.24
CA ASN A 20 8.79 22.24 -9.43
C ASN A 20 8.97 21.94 -7.92
N PRO A 21 9.54 22.87 -7.13
CA PRO A 21 9.84 22.64 -5.71
C PRO A 21 8.61 22.36 -4.84
N MET A 22 7.47 22.98 -5.16
CA MET A 22 6.23 22.79 -4.40
C MET A 22 5.66 21.39 -4.65
N LEU A 23 5.59 20.96 -5.92
CA LEU A 23 5.15 19.61 -6.27
C LEU A 23 6.08 18.56 -5.66
N GLU A 24 7.39 18.78 -5.68
CA GLU A 24 8.35 17.88 -5.06
C GLU A 24 8.14 17.77 -3.56
N LYS A 25 7.97 18.90 -2.86
CA LYS A 25 7.68 18.92 -1.42
C LYS A 25 6.41 18.14 -1.07
N LEU A 26 5.37 18.25 -1.89
CA LEU A 26 4.11 17.51 -1.69
C LEU A 26 4.28 15.99 -1.80
N THR A 27 5.31 15.48 -2.48
CA THR A 27 5.58 14.04 -2.53
C THR A 27 6.05 13.47 -1.19
N HIS A 28 6.59 14.32 -0.31
CA HIS A 28 7.11 13.92 1.00
C HIS A 28 6.05 14.09 2.09
N THR A 29 5.58 12.97 2.61
CA THR A 29 4.52 12.91 3.63
C THR A 29 4.97 12.07 4.81
N HIS A 30 4.91 12.66 6.00
CA HIS A 30 5.07 11.90 7.24
C HIS A 30 3.82 11.06 7.49
N ILE A 31 3.99 9.76 7.78
CA ILE A 31 2.89 8.80 7.88
C ILE A 31 1.80 9.18 8.89
N SER A 32 2.14 9.87 9.98
CA SER A 32 1.16 10.29 10.99
C SER A 32 0.10 11.24 10.44
N VAL A 33 0.43 12.07 9.45
CA VAL A 33 -0.49 13.07 8.90
C VAL A 33 -1.72 12.43 8.27
N PRO A 34 -1.61 11.54 7.26
CA PRO A 34 -2.77 10.86 6.69
C PRO A 34 -3.48 9.98 7.72
N LEU A 35 -2.77 9.29 8.62
CA LEU A 35 -3.41 8.47 9.65
C LEU A 35 -4.34 9.30 10.55
N ILE A 36 -3.86 10.44 11.06
CA ILE A 36 -4.66 11.34 11.90
C ILE A 36 -5.87 11.86 11.12
N ILE A 37 -5.66 12.35 9.89
CA ILE A 37 -6.74 12.87 9.04
C ILE A 37 -7.85 11.85 8.88
N PHE A 38 -7.52 10.60 8.51
CA PHE A 38 -8.54 9.59 8.24
C PHE A 38 -9.24 9.08 9.49
N PHE A 39 -8.51 8.84 10.59
CA PHE A 39 -9.14 8.44 11.84
C PHE A 39 -10.07 9.52 12.38
N VAL A 40 -9.64 10.79 12.38
CA VAL A 40 -10.48 11.92 12.83
C VAL A 40 -11.70 12.07 11.92
N THR A 41 -11.52 11.98 10.60
CA THR A 41 -12.63 12.06 9.64
C THR A 41 -13.63 10.92 9.87
N SER A 42 -13.17 9.69 10.06
CA SER A 42 -14.04 8.54 10.35
C SER A 42 -14.83 8.72 11.63
N VAL A 43 -14.19 9.21 12.71
CA VAL A 43 -14.88 9.52 13.97
C VAL A 43 -15.94 10.60 13.76
N ALA A 44 -15.63 11.67 13.03
CA ALA A 44 -16.57 12.75 12.73
C ALA A 44 -17.78 12.25 11.90
N LEU A 45 -17.55 11.39 10.91
CA LEU A 45 -18.62 10.78 10.11
C LEU A 45 -19.52 9.88 10.95
N ILE A 46 -18.94 9.03 11.82
CA ILE A 46 -19.72 8.18 12.73
C ILE A 46 -20.54 9.03 13.71
N TYR A 47 -19.93 10.06 14.30
CA TYR A 47 -20.61 11.00 15.18
C TYR A 47 -21.81 11.65 14.47
N TYR A 48 -21.58 12.22 13.28
CA TYR A 48 -22.64 12.85 12.50
C TYR A 48 -23.76 11.86 12.13
N GLY A 49 -23.40 10.63 11.76
CA GLY A 49 -24.37 9.58 11.48
C GLY A 49 -25.28 9.26 12.68
N ILE A 50 -24.70 9.13 13.89
CA ILE A 50 -25.49 8.80 15.09
C ILE A 50 -26.33 10.00 15.54
N PHE A 51 -25.70 11.17 15.72
CA PHE A 51 -26.33 12.29 16.42
C PHE A 51 -27.16 13.20 15.51
N GLU A 52 -26.77 13.37 14.25
CA GLU A 52 -27.48 14.26 13.31
C GLU A 52 -28.41 13.50 12.37
N LYS A 53 -28.04 12.26 11.98
CA LYS A 53 -28.88 11.41 11.12
C LYS A 53 -29.71 10.38 11.88
N GLY A 54 -29.50 10.24 13.19
CA GLY A 54 -30.31 9.38 14.04
C GLY A 54 -30.05 7.88 13.85
N PHE A 55 -28.92 7.48 13.27
CA PHE A 55 -28.58 6.06 13.12
C PHE A 55 -28.38 5.38 14.46
N ARG A 56 -28.86 4.14 14.57
CA ARG A 56 -28.55 3.29 15.73
C ARG A 56 -27.10 2.80 15.65
N THR A 57 -26.44 2.67 16.79
CA THR A 57 -25.04 2.22 16.86
C THR A 57 -24.77 0.89 16.13
N PRO A 58 -25.60 -0.16 16.25
CA PRO A 58 -25.35 -1.41 15.53
C PRO A 58 -25.40 -1.26 14.01
N GLU A 59 -26.27 -0.38 13.50
CA GLU A 59 -26.45 -0.14 12.07
C GLU A 59 -25.24 0.58 11.48
N ILE A 60 -24.77 1.65 12.14
CA ILE A 60 -23.59 2.37 11.67
C ILE A 60 -22.33 1.50 11.73
N LEU A 61 -22.21 0.62 12.74
CA LEU A 61 -21.11 -0.34 12.85
C LEU A 61 -21.17 -1.43 11.77
N ALA A 62 -22.36 -1.86 11.36
CA ALA A 62 -22.50 -2.81 10.25
C ALA A 62 -22.02 -2.19 8.93
N TRP A 63 -22.44 -0.95 8.64
CA TRP A 63 -21.96 -0.22 7.46
C TRP A 63 -20.47 0.07 7.52
N PHE A 64 -19.95 0.41 8.71
CA PHE A 64 -18.51 0.57 8.94
C PHE A 64 -17.75 -0.72 8.61
N ALA A 65 -18.19 -1.87 9.12
CA ALA A 65 -17.55 -3.16 8.81
C ALA A 65 -17.60 -3.45 7.30
N GLY A 66 -18.74 -3.17 6.65
CA GLY A 66 -18.88 -3.30 5.20
C GLY A 66 -17.89 -2.42 4.43
N GLY A 67 -17.74 -1.16 4.80
CA GLY A 67 -16.78 -0.23 4.19
C GLY A 67 -15.33 -0.64 4.39
N LEU A 68 -14.98 -1.11 5.59
CA LEU A 68 -13.63 -1.60 5.90
C LEU A 68 -13.29 -2.84 5.06
N LEU A 69 -14.19 -3.82 5.00
CA LEU A 69 -13.99 -5.02 4.20
C LEU A 69 -13.92 -4.69 2.71
N PHE A 70 -14.78 -3.80 2.22
CA PHE A 70 -14.77 -3.32 0.84
C PHE A 70 -13.45 -2.63 0.50
N PHE A 71 -12.89 -1.83 1.42
CA PHE A 71 -11.58 -1.25 1.22
C PHE A 71 -10.50 -2.30 0.96
N THR A 72 -10.49 -3.44 1.66
CA THR A 72 -9.47 -4.48 1.43
C THR A 72 -9.49 -5.03 -0.01
N LEU A 73 -10.67 -5.08 -0.63
CA LEU A 73 -10.81 -5.43 -2.04
C LEU A 73 -10.25 -4.32 -2.94
N ILE A 74 -10.59 -3.07 -2.64
CA ILE A 74 -10.07 -1.91 -3.39
C ILE A 74 -8.55 -1.79 -3.27
N GLU A 75 -7.97 -2.04 -2.09
CA GLU A 75 -6.52 -2.15 -1.90
C GLU A 75 -5.92 -3.12 -2.90
N TYR A 76 -6.42 -4.35 -2.94
CA TYR A 76 -5.91 -5.39 -3.83
C TYR A 76 -6.04 -4.98 -5.30
N LEU A 77 -7.21 -4.50 -5.72
CA LEU A 77 -7.47 -4.11 -7.10
C LEU A 77 -6.64 -2.90 -7.52
N ALA A 78 -6.53 -1.88 -6.66
CA ALA A 78 -5.71 -0.70 -6.93
C ALA A 78 -4.23 -1.08 -7.00
N HIS A 79 -3.74 -1.88 -6.07
CA HIS A 79 -2.35 -2.29 -6.09
C HIS A 79 -2.01 -3.08 -7.36
N ARG A 80 -2.85 -4.04 -7.73
CA ARG A 80 -2.64 -4.86 -8.93
C ARG A 80 -2.81 -4.12 -10.25
N TYR A 81 -3.88 -3.34 -10.39
CA TYR A 81 -4.30 -2.80 -11.70
C TYR A 81 -4.08 -1.31 -11.87
N LEU A 82 -3.95 -0.53 -10.79
CA LEU A 82 -3.70 0.92 -10.84
C LEU A 82 -2.22 1.25 -10.55
N TYR A 83 -1.64 0.65 -9.51
CA TYR A 83 -0.25 0.91 -9.13
C TYR A 83 0.73 0.15 -10.02
N HIS A 84 0.37 -1.05 -10.46
CA HIS A 84 1.12 -1.85 -11.44
C HIS A 84 0.55 -1.77 -12.87
N ILE A 85 0.07 -0.57 -13.28
CA ILE A 85 -0.35 -0.34 -14.68
C ILE A 85 0.83 -0.64 -15.63
N PRO A 86 0.61 -1.41 -16.72
CA PRO A 86 1.62 -1.62 -17.74
C PRO A 86 2.13 -0.30 -18.35
N ALA A 87 3.45 -0.09 -18.29
CA ALA A 87 4.13 1.09 -18.80
C ALA A 87 4.30 1.06 -20.34
N THR A 88 3.17 0.99 -21.08
CA THR A 88 3.18 0.85 -22.55
C THR A 88 3.45 2.16 -23.30
N THR A 89 3.40 3.31 -22.62
CA THR A 89 3.68 4.63 -23.20
C THR A 89 4.52 5.47 -22.24
N PRO A 90 5.29 6.47 -22.69
CA PRO A 90 6.07 7.34 -21.82
C PRO A 90 5.23 8.02 -20.73
N ARG A 91 4.01 8.43 -21.08
CA ARG A 91 3.07 9.03 -20.11
C ARG A 91 2.65 8.02 -19.04
N ARG A 92 2.29 6.79 -19.43
CA ARG A 92 1.93 5.73 -18.48
C ARG A 92 3.10 5.32 -17.61
N GLN A 93 4.31 5.28 -18.18
CA GLN A 93 5.54 5.02 -17.44
C GLN A 93 5.76 6.08 -16.35
N LYS A 94 5.65 7.37 -16.68
CA LYS A 94 5.79 8.46 -15.71
C LYS A 94 4.73 8.39 -14.60
N ILE A 95 3.47 8.13 -14.97
CA ILE A 95 2.36 8.01 -14.01
C ILE A 95 2.57 6.81 -13.08
N SER A 96 2.81 5.62 -13.63
CA SER A 96 3.07 4.40 -12.86
C SER A 96 4.30 4.56 -11.95
N TYR A 97 5.38 5.16 -12.47
CA TYR A 97 6.57 5.44 -11.66
C TYR A 97 6.28 6.37 -10.49
N THR A 98 5.54 7.46 -10.72
CA THR A 98 5.21 8.45 -9.68
C THR A 98 4.28 7.86 -8.63
N MET A 99 3.31 7.03 -9.03
CA MET A 99 2.34 6.44 -8.11
C MET A 99 2.94 5.32 -7.25
N HIS A 100 3.79 4.46 -7.84
CA HIS A 100 4.28 3.27 -7.13
C HIS A 100 5.68 2.80 -7.54
N GLY A 101 6.12 3.04 -8.78
CA GLY A 101 7.45 2.60 -9.21
C GLY A 101 8.61 3.20 -8.40
N VAL A 102 8.50 4.47 -7.96
CA VAL A 102 9.48 5.10 -7.06
C VAL A 102 9.59 4.36 -5.73
N HIS A 103 8.46 3.83 -5.23
CA HIS A 103 8.43 3.04 -4.02
C HIS A 103 9.12 1.68 -4.20
N HIS A 104 8.91 1.02 -5.34
CA HIS A 104 9.67 -0.21 -5.67
C HIS A 104 11.17 0.03 -5.80
N ASP A 105 11.57 1.16 -6.38
CA ASP A 105 12.97 1.53 -6.50
C ASP A 105 13.59 1.91 -5.15
N TYR A 106 12.85 2.58 -4.26
CA TYR A 106 13.33 3.11 -2.98
C TYR A 106 12.39 2.74 -1.81
N PRO A 107 12.24 1.45 -1.47
CA PRO A 107 11.26 0.99 -0.49
C PRO A 107 11.55 1.47 0.94
N LYS A 108 12.77 1.93 1.21
CA LYS A 108 13.20 2.48 2.51
C LYS A 108 13.04 4.00 2.61
N ASP A 109 12.59 4.69 1.57
CA ASP A 109 12.21 6.10 1.67
C ASP A 109 10.87 6.23 2.40
N LYS A 110 10.96 6.42 3.72
CA LYS A 110 9.81 6.52 4.63
C LYS A 110 8.87 7.70 4.33
N SER A 111 9.35 8.70 3.61
CA SER A 111 8.58 9.92 3.33
C SER A 111 7.70 9.79 2.09
N ARG A 112 7.85 8.72 1.30
CA ARG A 112 7.10 8.50 0.04
C ARG A 112 6.32 7.19 0.01
N LEU A 113 5.96 6.70 1.20
CA LEU A 113 5.13 5.51 1.37
C LEU A 113 3.64 5.84 1.33
N ALA A 114 3.27 7.07 1.72
CA ALA A 114 1.88 7.51 1.77
C ALA A 114 1.57 8.50 0.64
N MET A 115 0.31 8.49 0.21
CA MET A 115 -0.21 9.50 -0.70
C MET A 115 -0.14 10.90 -0.04
N PRO A 116 0.12 11.96 -0.82
CA PRO A 116 0.08 13.33 -0.31
C PRO A 116 -1.27 13.66 0.35
N PRO A 117 -1.30 14.30 1.54
CA PRO A 117 -2.55 14.56 2.27
C PRO A 117 -3.59 15.35 1.48
N VAL A 118 -3.17 16.30 0.65
CA VAL A 118 -4.07 17.08 -0.20
C VAL A 118 -4.77 16.17 -1.22
N LEU A 119 -4.02 15.27 -1.87
CA LEU A 119 -4.61 14.34 -2.83
C LEU A 119 -5.54 13.34 -2.13
N SER A 120 -5.14 12.88 -0.94
CA SER A 120 -5.97 12.04 -0.07
C SER A 120 -7.32 12.68 0.28
N LEU A 121 -7.35 13.97 0.63
CA LEU A 121 -8.58 14.70 0.95
C LEU A 121 -9.48 14.88 -0.27
N ILE A 122 -8.90 15.16 -1.44
CA ILE A 122 -9.65 15.25 -2.71
C ILE A 122 -10.31 13.91 -3.02
N VAL A 123 -9.56 12.81 -2.93
CA VAL A 123 -10.09 11.46 -3.17
C VAL A 123 -11.18 11.12 -2.16
N ALA A 124 -10.98 11.39 -0.86
CA ALA A 124 -12.00 11.16 0.17
C ALA A 124 -13.29 11.95 -0.09
N SER A 125 -13.17 13.21 -0.54
CA SER A 125 -14.32 14.05 -0.88
C SER A 125 -15.10 13.52 -2.09
N VAL A 126 -14.38 13.09 -3.14
CA VAL A 126 -15.00 12.47 -4.32
C VAL A 126 -15.69 11.17 -3.95
N LEU A 127 -15.05 10.32 -3.13
CA LEU A 127 -15.66 9.08 -2.64
C LEU A 127 -16.89 9.35 -1.78
N PHE A 128 -16.88 10.39 -0.94
CA PHE A 128 -18.07 10.80 -0.19
C PHE A 128 -19.23 11.13 -1.13
N ILE A 129 -19.00 11.93 -2.17
CA ILE A 129 -20.05 12.28 -3.15
C ILE A 129 -20.60 11.03 -3.83
N ILE A 130 -19.72 10.16 -4.32
CA ILE A 130 -20.12 8.91 -5.01
C ILE A 130 -20.92 8.00 -4.08
N TYR A 131 -20.39 7.73 -2.88
CA TYR A 131 -21.06 6.85 -1.94
C TYR A 131 -22.34 7.47 -1.37
N ARG A 132 -22.40 8.79 -1.16
CA ARG A 132 -23.63 9.46 -0.74
C ARG A 132 -24.72 9.35 -1.80
N ALA A 133 -24.35 9.41 -3.08
CA ALA A 133 -25.28 9.24 -4.20
C ALA A 133 -25.83 7.81 -4.29
N ILE A 134 -25.01 6.80 -3.99
CA ILE A 134 -25.39 5.37 -4.10
C ILE A 134 -26.08 4.86 -2.83
N LEU A 135 -25.50 5.16 -1.67
CA LEU A 135 -25.86 4.56 -0.37
C LEU A 135 -26.74 5.47 0.48
N GLY A 136 -27.01 6.70 0.05
CA GLY A 136 -27.76 7.62 0.88
C GLY A 136 -26.99 7.98 2.17
N ASP A 137 -27.71 8.17 3.28
CA ASP A 137 -27.10 8.50 4.57
C ASP A 137 -26.25 7.33 5.16
N TYR A 138 -26.36 6.11 4.63
CA TYR A 138 -25.47 5.00 5.05
C TYR A 138 -23.98 5.26 4.74
N VAL A 139 -23.68 6.26 3.91
CA VAL A 139 -22.30 6.70 3.65
C VAL A 139 -21.53 7.04 4.93
N PHE A 140 -22.20 7.53 5.98
CA PHE A 140 -21.53 7.96 7.20
C PHE A 140 -20.87 6.79 7.94
N GLY A 141 -21.50 5.60 7.93
CA GLY A 141 -20.86 4.37 8.42
C GLY A 141 -19.89 3.81 7.38
N PHE A 142 -20.34 3.67 6.13
CA PHE A 142 -19.55 2.99 5.09
C PHE A 142 -18.23 3.70 4.78
N LEU A 143 -18.26 5.01 4.52
CA LEU A 143 -17.03 5.76 4.25
C LEU A 143 -16.12 5.80 5.48
N ALA A 144 -16.67 5.92 6.70
CA ALA A 144 -15.85 5.87 7.91
C ALA A 144 -15.07 4.55 8.01
N GLY A 145 -15.72 3.43 7.73
CA GLY A 145 -15.08 2.11 7.66
C GLY A 145 -14.04 2.01 6.55
N PHE A 146 -14.37 2.51 5.37
CA PHE A 146 -13.46 2.54 4.23
C PHE A 146 -12.18 3.33 4.52
N LEU A 147 -12.31 4.52 5.12
CA LEU A 147 -11.18 5.37 5.49
C LEU A 147 -10.32 4.74 6.61
N VAL A 148 -10.93 4.05 7.58
CA VAL A 148 -10.17 3.27 8.57
C VAL A 148 -9.45 2.10 7.91
N GLY A 149 -10.07 1.40 6.97
CA GLY A 149 -9.40 0.38 6.15
C GLY A 149 -8.16 0.94 5.46
N TYR A 150 -8.30 2.11 4.81
CA TYR A 150 -7.18 2.78 4.15
C TYR A 150 -6.07 3.19 5.11
N ALA A 151 -6.42 3.76 6.26
CA ALA A 151 -5.44 4.11 7.30
C ALA A 151 -4.73 2.85 7.84
N GLY A 152 -5.46 1.75 8.04
CA GLY A 152 -4.90 0.45 8.43
C GLY A 152 -3.90 -0.09 7.41
N TYR A 153 -4.25 -0.04 6.12
CA TYR A 153 -3.34 -0.37 5.02
C TYR A 153 -2.07 0.49 5.06
N LEU A 154 -2.19 1.82 5.18
CA LEU A 154 -1.05 2.73 5.26
C LEU A 154 -0.13 2.40 6.44
N ALA A 155 -0.71 2.10 7.61
CA ALA A 155 0.04 1.73 8.80
C ALA A 155 0.79 0.41 8.61
N VAL A 156 0.15 -0.62 8.02
CA VAL A 156 0.79 -1.90 7.71
C VAL A 156 1.89 -1.71 6.68
N HIS A 157 1.61 -1.02 5.57
CA HIS A 157 2.55 -0.78 4.48
C HIS A 157 3.79 0.00 4.95
N TYR A 158 3.59 1.02 5.78
CA TYR A 158 4.69 1.71 6.44
C TYR A 158 5.49 0.75 7.33
N SER A 159 4.80 -0.06 8.12
CA SER A 159 5.44 -0.95 9.11
C SER A 159 6.31 -2.02 8.46
N VAL A 160 5.83 -2.67 7.40
CA VAL A 160 6.59 -3.70 6.67
C VAL A 160 7.90 -3.17 6.07
N HIS A 161 7.97 -1.86 5.82
CA HIS A 161 9.16 -1.19 5.29
C HIS A 161 10.04 -0.53 6.36
N ALA A 162 9.44 0.01 7.42
CA ALA A 162 10.12 0.82 8.41
C ALA A 162 10.63 0.05 9.63
N PHE A 163 10.02 -1.10 9.96
CA PHE A 163 10.30 -1.85 11.18
C PHE A 163 10.81 -3.26 10.91
N LYS A 164 11.45 -3.86 11.93
CA LYS A 164 11.86 -5.26 11.91
C LYS A 164 10.64 -6.17 11.86
N VAL A 165 10.82 -7.35 11.26
CA VAL A 165 9.78 -8.38 11.21
C VAL A 165 9.35 -8.75 12.64
N PRO A 166 8.05 -8.74 12.97
CA PRO A 166 7.58 -9.11 14.29
C PRO A 166 7.69 -10.63 14.53
N ASN A 167 7.86 -11.07 15.78
CA ASN A 167 7.89 -12.49 16.13
C ASN A 167 6.49 -13.03 16.48
N ASN A 168 5.50 -12.77 15.62
CA ASN A 168 4.12 -13.26 15.78
C ASN A 168 3.50 -13.55 14.42
N PHE A 169 2.19 -13.81 14.37
CA PHE A 169 1.50 -14.16 13.13
C PHE A 169 1.56 -13.06 12.05
N LEU A 170 1.75 -11.78 12.42
CA LEU A 170 1.84 -10.66 11.48
C LEU A 170 3.09 -10.72 10.60
N LYS A 171 4.10 -11.54 10.93
CA LYS A 171 5.30 -11.73 10.11
C LYS A 171 4.98 -12.13 8.67
N ILE A 172 3.82 -12.76 8.45
CA ILE A 172 3.33 -13.09 7.11
C ILE A 172 3.26 -11.86 6.21
N LEU A 173 2.85 -10.70 6.72
CA LEU A 173 2.69 -9.47 5.93
C LEU A 173 4.06 -8.92 5.49
N TRP A 174 5.06 -8.98 6.38
CA TRP A 174 6.44 -8.60 6.04
C TRP A 174 7.01 -9.51 4.94
N HIS A 175 6.86 -10.82 5.10
CA HIS A 175 7.39 -11.77 4.13
C HIS A 175 6.67 -11.69 2.77
N HIS A 176 5.35 -11.61 2.79
CA HIS A 176 4.52 -11.53 1.59
C HIS A 176 4.84 -10.26 0.79
N HIS A 177 4.86 -9.10 1.45
CA HIS A 177 5.18 -7.83 0.79
C HIS A 177 6.67 -7.73 0.39
N SER A 178 7.57 -8.39 1.12
CA SER A 178 8.97 -8.51 0.69
C SER A 178 9.09 -9.35 -0.59
N ILE A 179 8.34 -10.44 -0.74
CA ILE A 179 8.37 -11.21 -1.99
C ILE A 179 7.94 -10.34 -3.17
N HIS A 180 6.87 -9.56 -3.00
CA HIS A 180 6.41 -8.59 -3.99
C HIS A 180 7.52 -7.62 -4.44
N HIS A 181 8.24 -7.01 -3.50
CA HIS A 181 9.28 -6.03 -3.84
C HIS A 181 10.56 -6.63 -4.43
N TYR A 182 10.98 -7.80 -3.97
CA TYR A 182 12.35 -8.31 -4.24
C TYR A 182 12.39 -9.52 -5.17
N ARG A 183 11.26 -10.19 -5.43
CA ARG A 183 11.24 -11.46 -6.19
C ARG A 183 10.15 -11.51 -7.26
N GLU A 184 8.91 -11.21 -6.90
CA GLU A 184 7.74 -11.44 -7.76
C GLU A 184 6.82 -10.20 -7.76
N PRO A 185 7.18 -9.12 -8.47
CA PRO A 185 6.38 -7.88 -8.50
C PRO A 185 5.01 -8.06 -9.19
N ASP A 186 4.79 -9.17 -9.90
CA ASP A 186 3.51 -9.56 -10.50
C ASP A 186 2.62 -10.40 -9.56
N ARG A 187 3.00 -10.55 -8.29
CA ARG A 187 2.34 -11.38 -7.26
C ARG A 187 2.30 -10.66 -5.92
N ALA A 188 1.57 -11.22 -4.95
CA ALA A 188 1.51 -10.72 -3.57
C ALA A 188 1.06 -9.26 -3.46
N PHE A 189 -0.08 -8.93 -4.08
CA PHE A 189 -0.61 -7.57 -4.10
C PHE A 189 -1.34 -7.18 -2.80
N GLY A 190 -1.78 -8.13 -1.99
CA GLY A 190 -2.39 -7.83 -0.69
C GLY A 190 -1.33 -7.40 0.32
N VAL A 191 -1.42 -6.17 0.82
CA VAL A 191 -0.46 -5.63 1.80
C VAL A 191 -1.01 -5.79 3.23
N SER A 192 -2.28 -5.49 3.44
CA SER A 192 -2.96 -5.68 4.73
C SER A 192 -3.29 -7.15 5.02
N SER A 193 -3.48 -7.96 3.98
CA SER A 193 -3.78 -9.39 4.07
C SER A 193 -3.55 -10.10 2.73
N PRO A 194 -3.08 -11.37 2.72
CA PRO A 194 -2.95 -12.17 1.50
C PRO A 194 -4.29 -12.76 1.00
N PHE A 195 -5.43 -12.42 1.63
CA PHE A 195 -6.73 -13.02 1.34
C PHE A 195 -7.11 -12.92 -0.15
N TRP A 196 -7.06 -11.72 -0.73
CA TRP A 196 -7.42 -11.53 -2.14
C TRP A 196 -6.41 -12.15 -3.11
N ASP A 197 -5.14 -12.31 -2.71
CA ASP A 197 -4.18 -13.07 -3.50
C ASP A 197 -4.52 -14.56 -3.61
N HIS A 198 -5.13 -15.15 -2.56
CA HIS A 198 -5.64 -16.52 -2.62
C HIS A 198 -6.83 -16.60 -3.58
N ILE A 199 -7.81 -15.70 -3.42
CA ILE A 199 -9.03 -15.67 -4.24
C ILE A 199 -8.70 -15.49 -5.72
N PHE A 200 -7.81 -14.56 -6.05
CA PHE A 200 -7.47 -14.20 -7.44
C PHE A 200 -6.19 -14.89 -7.95
N ARG A 201 -5.67 -15.88 -7.21
CA ARG A 201 -4.53 -16.74 -7.59
C ARG A 201 -3.24 -15.99 -7.91
N THR A 202 -2.95 -14.95 -7.14
CA THR A 202 -1.71 -14.15 -7.21
C THR A 202 -0.79 -14.36 -6.01
N MET A 203 -0.98 -15.45 -5.25
CA MET A 203 0.00 -15.87 -4.25
C MET A 203 1.40 -16.07 -4.85
N PRO A 204 2.47 -15.78 -4.06
CA PRO A 204 3.84 -16.14 -4.41
C PRO A 204 3.98 -17.57 -4.91
N ARG A 205 4.83 -17.78 -5.91
CA ARG A 205 5.10 -19.12 -6.41
C ARG A 205 5.88 -19.90 -5.36
N GLN A 206 5.51 -21.16 -5.14
CA GLN A 206 6.27 -22.02 -4.24
C GLN A 206 7.67 -22.22 -4.84
N THR A 207 8.71 -21.74 -4.16
CA THR A 207 10.09 -22.05 -4.54
C THR A 207 10.36 -23.53 -4.21
N PRO A 208 10.74 -24.37 -5.18
CA PRO A 208 11.13 -25.76 -4.93
C PRO A 208 12.23 -25.83 -3.87
N ALA A 209 12.23 -26.87 -3.03
CA ALA A 209 13.19 -27.01 -1.95
C ALA A 209 14.66 -26.99 -2.44
N SER A 210 14.91 -27.44 -3.69
CA SER A 210 16.22 -27.48 -4.34
C SER A 210 16.82 -26.10 -4.65
N ASP A 211 16.00 -25.07 -4.86
CA ASP A 211 16.48 -23.72 -5.21
C ASP A 211 16.76 -22.86 -3.97
N ARG A 212 16.29 -23.29 -2.78
CA ARG A 212 16.52 -22.56 -1.52
C ARG A 212 17.99 -22.57 -1.10
N THR A 213 18.72 -23.63 -1.43
CA THR A 213 20.17 -23.77 -1.16
C THR A 213 21.03 -22.95 -2.10
N ALA A 214 20.58 -22.70 -3.35
CA ALA A 214 21.32 -21.88 -4.32
C ALA A 214 21.19 -20.38 -4.02
N VAL A 215 20.00 -19.93 -3.61
CA VAL A 215 19.77 -18.53 -3.21
C VAL A 215 20.54 -18.16 -1.95
N GLY A 216 20.62 -19.06 -0.95
CA GLY A 216 21.42 -18.86 0.26
C GLY A 216 22.90 -18.62 -0.02
N LYS A 217 23.52 -19.43 -0.88
CA LYS A 217 24.93 -19.23 -1.29
C LYS A 217 25.17 -17.91 -2.01
N SER A 218 24.29 -17.50 -2.92
CA SER A 218 24.46 -16.24 -3.65
C SER A 218 24.32 -14.97 -2.81
N ILE A 219 23.66 -15.05 -1.64
CA ILE A 219 23.48 -13.91 -0.73
C ILE A 219 24.70 -13.73 0.18
N ASP A 220 25.34 -14.83 0.58
CA ASP A 220 26.47 -14.80 1.51
C ASP A 220 27.83 -14.66 0.79
N ASP A 221 27.97 -15.20 -0.43
CA ASP A 221 29.25 -15.20 -1.16
C ASP A 221 29.59 -13.84 -1.84
N GLU A 222 28.60 -13.00 -2.16
CA GLU A 222 28.86 -11.65 -2.73
C GLU A 222 29.44 -10.66 -1.69
N ASN A 223 29.31 -10.93 -0.39
CA ASN A 223 29.81 -10.06 0.70
C ASN A 223 31.12 -10.54 1.34
N MET A 224 31.54 -11.78 1.16
CA MET A 224 32.85 -12.25 1.68
C MET A 224 34.01 -12.08 0.68
N GLY A 225 33.74 -11.83 -0.61
CA GLY A 225 34.78 -11.71 -1.64
C GLY A 225 35.42 -10.32 -1.81
N LYS A 226 34.96 -9.28 -1.09
CA LYS A 226 35.47 -7.89 -1.26
C LYS A 226 36.03 -7.24 0.00
N ALA A 227 36.19 -7.97 1.10
CA ALA A 227 36.73 -7.44 2.35
C ALA A 227 38.25 -7.65 2.54
N HIS A 228 38.95 -8.27 1.58
CA HIS A 228 40.41 -8.47 1.65
C HIS A 228 41.08 -8.25 0.29
N ALA A 229 41.09 -7.00 -0.18
CA ALA A 229 42.08 -6.49 -1.12
C ALA A 229 41.97 -4.97 -1.19
N HIS A 230 42.64 -4.29 -0.25
CA HIS A 230 43.38 -3.03 -0.39
C HIS A 230 43.63 -2.42 0.99
#